data_AF-A0A2Y9Q9Q1-F1
#
_entry.id   AF-A0A2Y9Q9Q1-F1
#
_cell.length_a   1.000
_cell.length_b   1.000
_cell.length_c   1.000
_cell.angle_alpha   90.00
_cell.angle_beta   90.00
_cell.angle_gamma   90.00
#
_symmetry.space_group_name_H-M   'P 1'
#
loop_
_entity.id
_entity.type
_entity.pdbx_description
1 polymer ?
#
loop_
_entity_poly.entity_id
_entity_poly.type
_entity_poly.pdbx_seq_one_letter_code
_entity_poly.pdbx_strand_id
1 'polypeptide(L)'
;MRPVRLMKVFVTRRIPTEGSAALARAADCEVEQWDSDEPIPSKDLERGVAGAHGLLCLLSDRIDKKLLDAAGANLKVISTMSVGVDHLALDEIKKRGIRVGYTPDVLTDATAELAVSLLLTTCRRLPEAIEEVKNGGWTSWKPLWMCGYGLTQSTVGIIGLGRIGQAIARCLKPFGVQRLLYTGRQPRPQEAEEFQAEFVSTQQLAAESDFIVVACSLTPATRGLCNKDFFQQMKKTAVFVNISRGEVVDQDDLYQALASGQIAAAGLDVTTPEPLPTNHPLLTLKNCGKCPFLITSVLLRPGHQHCQSPAPAEGPGLQFFPAAEPYWRVESSPWEARKGAAESARFGRPTRSKTAVRTTHHLCPQLRDKAQGKHEGLMTNNCY
;
A
#
# COMPACT_ATOMS: atom_id res chain seq x y z
N MET A 1 30.16 -38.94 3.80
CA MET A 1 29.02 -38.05 3.45
C MET A 1 29.58 -36.84 2.70
N ARG A 2 28.90 -36.30 1.69
CA ARG A 2 29.26 -34.97 1.17
C ARG A 2 28.81 -33.93 2.21
N PRO A 3 29.60 -32.89 2.51
CA PRO A 3 29.14 -31.83 3.42
C PRO A 3 27.91 -31.15 2.80
N VAL A 4 26.85 -30.99 3.60
CA VAL A 4 25.67 -30.22 3.21
C VAL A 4 26.12 -28.76 3.15
N ARG A 5 26.20 -28.20 1.94
CA ARG A 5 26.60 -26.81 1.75
C ARG A 5 25.38 -25.92 2.01
N LEU A 6 25.24 -25.48 3.27
CA LEU A 6 24.16 -24.59 3.69
C LEU A 6 24.18 -23.29 2.88
N MET A 7 22.99 -22.79 2.55
CA MET A 7 22.80 -21.53 1.87
C MET A 7 22.73 -20.40 2.90
N LYS A 8 23.78 -19.58 2.99
CA LYS A 8 23.77 -18.36 3.81
C LYS A 8 22.60 -17.45 3.42
N VAL A 9 21.76 -17.08 4.39
CA VAL A 9 20.72 -16.06 4.30
C VAL A 9 21.07 -14.93 5.27
N PHE A 10 21.14 -13.70 4.78
CA PHE A 10 21.38 -12.53 5.64
C PHE A 10 20.06 -11.79 5.92
N VAL A 11 19.82 -11.40 7.16
CA VAL A 11 18.63 -10.65 7.62
C VAL A 11 19.09 -9.31 8.21
N THR A 12 18.63 -8.20 7.65
CA THR A 12 19.14 -6.84 7.98
C THR A 12 18.59 -6.21 9.27
N ARG A 13 17.67 -6.89 9.96
CA ARG A 13 17.05 -6.42 11.21
C ARG A 13 16.50 -7.59 12.02
N ARG A 14 16.15 -7.32 13.27
CA ARG A 14 15.10 -8.09 13.97
C ARG A 14 13.80 -8.05 13.18
N ILE A 15 13.16 -9.20 13.03
CA ILE A 15 11.88 -9.41 12.34
C ILE A 15 10.89 -10.14 13.26
N PRO A 16 9.57 -10.13 12.98
CA PRO A 16 8.59 -10.87 13.77
C PRO A 16 8.93 -12.35 13.96
N THR A 17 8.59 -12.88 15.12
CA THR A 17 8.95 -14.24 15.59
C THR A 17 8.52 -15.34 14.62
N GLU A 18 7.42 -15.17 13.91
CA GLU A 18 6.92 -16.12 12.92
C GLU A 18 7.84 -16.21 11.70
N GLY A 19 8.41 -15.08 11.28
CA GLY A 19 9.38 -14.98 10.19
C GLY A 19 10.74 -15.56 10.57
N SER A 20 11.26 -15.22 11.75
CA SER A 20 12.52 -15.78 12.24
C SER A 20 12.40 -17.29 12.52
N ALA A 21 11.27 -17.75 13.07
CA ALA A 21 10.99 -19.18 13.25
C ALA A 21 10.80 -19.92 11.91
N ALA A 22 10.28 -19.28 10.86
CA ALA A 22 10.21 -19.88 9.53
C ALA A 22 11.61 -20.07 8.92
N LEU A 23 12.48 -19.06 9.03
CA LEU A 23 13.88 -19.17 8.59
C LEU A 23 14.66 -20.21 9.40
N ALA A 24 14.48 -20.27 10.73
CA ALA A 24 15.14 -21.24 11.60
C ALA A 24 14.72 -22.70 11.33
N ARG A 25 13.57 -22.95 10.69
CA ARG A 25 13.14 -24.29 10.26
C ARG A 25 13.74 -24.73 8.91
N ALA A 26 14.39 -23.84 8.16
CA ALA A 26 14.98 -24.15 6.86
C ALA A 26 16.34 -24.85 7.04
N ALA A 27 16.31 -26.19 7.14
CA ALA A 27 17.49 -27.02 7.41
C ALA A 27 18.57 -27.02 6.30
N ASP A 28 18.31 -26.38 5.16
CA ASP A 28 19.23 -26.15 4.05
C ASP A 28 19.88 -24.74 4.07
N CYS A 29 19.47 -23.88 5.02
CA CYS A 29 19.92 -22.50 5.14
C CYS A 29 20.72 -22.27 6.42
N GLU A 30 21.66 -21.34 6.37
CA GLU A 30 22.36 -20.78 7.53
C GLU A 30 21.95 -19.32 7.66
N VAL A 31 21.34 -18.93 8.79
CA VAL A 31 20.75 -17.60 8.97
C VAL A 31 21.69 -16.73 9.80
N GLU A 32 22.20 -15.66 9.18
CA GLU A 32 22.94 -14.59 9.85
C GLU A 32 22.04 -13.35 9.94
N GLN A 33 21.90 -12.77 11.13
CA GLN A 33 20.98 -11.64 11.38
C GLN A 33 21.70 -10.48 12.06
N TRP A 34 21.38 -9.27 11.63
CA TRP A 34 21.66 -8.05 12.38
C TRP A 34 20.74 -7.96 13.60
N ASP A 35 21.25 -8.32 14.77
CA ASP A 35 20.47 -8.37 16.02
C ASP A 35 20.32 -6.99 16.68
N SER A 36 19.67 -6.08 15.96
CA SER A 36 19.28 -4.77 16.47
C SER A 36 17.95 -4.33 15.84
N ASP A 37 17.27 -3.42 16.54
CA ASP A 37 16.10 -2.70 16.05
C ASP A 37 16.53 -1.46 15.22
N GLU A 38 17.77 -0.99 15.41
CA GLU A 38 18.37 0.12 14.67
C GLU A 38 18.82 -0.27 13.25
N PRO A 39 18.80 0.67 12.28
CA PRO A 39 19.32 0.46 10.93
C PRO A 39 20.76 -0.05 10.89
N ILE A 40 21.00 -1.06 10.07
CA ILE A 40 22.34 -1.60 9.84
C ILE A 40 23.22 -0.58 9.08
N PRO A 41 24.41 -0.22 9.58
CA PRO A 41 25.31 0.68 8.85
C PRO A 41 25.77 0.05 7.54
N SER A 42 25.93 0.85 6.47
CA SER A 42 26.21 0.32 5.12
C SER A 42 27.45 -0.57 5.04
N LYS A 43 28.50 -0.30 5.83
CA LYS A 43 29.71 -1.14 5.90
C LYS A 43 29.45 -2.52 6.50
N ASP A 44 28.58 -2.59 7.51
CA ASP A 44 28.18 -3.83 8.15
C ASP A 44 27.21 -4.62 7.28
N LEU A 45 26.33 -3.93 6.54
CA LEU A 45 25.46 -4.51 5.52
C LEU A 45 26.29 -5.12 4.36
N GLU A 46 27.27 -4.39 3.83
CA GLU A 46 28.22 -4.88 2.81
C GLU A 46 28.98 -6.13 3.28
N ARG A 47 29.39 -6.18 4.56
CA ARG A 47 30.04 -7.37 5.15
C ARG A 47 29.06 -8.53 5.33
N GLY A 48 27.84 -8.25 5.80
CA GLY A 48 26.80 -9.25 6.06
C GLY A 48 26.30 -9.94 4.79
N VAL A 49 26.09 -9.21 3.69
CA VAL A 49 25.64 -9.81 2.42
C VAL A 49 26.71 -10.60 1.69
N ALA A 50 28.00 -10.43 2.03
CA ALA A 50 29.10 -11.06 1.32
C ALA A 50 28.96 -12.59 1.27
N GLY A 51 28.84 -13.14 0.05
CA GLY A 51 28.67 -14.57 -0.19
C GLY A 51 27.29 -15.14 0.14
N ALA A 52 26.32 -14.31 0.54
CA ALA A 52 24.95 -14.73 0.82
C ALA A 52 24.22 -15.23 -0.44
N HIS A 53 23.31 -16.19 -0.25
CA HIS A 53 22.44 -16.75 -1.28
C HIS A 53 21.05 -16.11 -1.28
N GLY A 54 20.59 -15.71 -0.08
CA GLY A 54 19.37 -14.95 0.12
C GLY A 54 19.62 -13.71 1.00
N LEU A 55 18.87 -12.64 0.74
CA LEU A 55 18.83 -11.44 1.55
C LEU A 55 17.39 -11.15 1.97
N LEU A 56 17.13 -10.99 3.26
CA LEU A 56 15.88 -10.42 3.78
C LEU A 56 16.19 -8.99 4.27
N CYS A 57 15.61 -8.01 3.60
CA CYS A 57 15.84 -6.58 3.82
C CYS A 57 14.55 -5.82 4.15
N LEU A 58 14.71 -4.60 4.67
CA LEU A 58 13.65 -3.63 4.95
C LEU A 58 13.77 -2.44 3.99
N LEU A 59 12.72 -1.62 3.92
CA LEU A 59 12.67 -0.41 3.07
C LEU A 59 13.74 0.66 3.38
N SER A 60 14.37 0.62 4.56
CA SER A 60 15.48 1.52 4.92
C SER A 60 16.84 1.04 4.42
N ASP A 61 16.96 -0.20 3.93
CA ASP A 61 18.21 -0.76 3.42
C ASP A 61 18.37 -0.45 1.93
N ARG A 62 19.33 0.39 1.56
CA ARG A 62 19.57 0.74 0.15
C ARG A 62 20.27 -0.40 -0.60
N ILE A 63 19.52 -1.14 -1.43
CA ILE A 63 20.02 -2.27 -2.21
C ILE A 63 20.46 -1.80 -3.60
N ASP A 64 21.59 -1.07 -3.64
CA ASP A 64 22.15 -0.52 -4.87
C ASP A 64 23.20 -1.43 -5.53
N LYS A 65 23.77 -0.98 -6.66
CA LYS A 65 24.82 -1.71 -7.38
C LYS A 65 26.02 -2.07 -6.50
N LYS A 66 26.43 -1.19 -5.58
CA LYS A 66 27.59 -1.42 -4.70
C LYS A 66 27.30 -2.58 -3.75
N LEU A 67 26.10 -2.64 -3.17
CA LEU A 67 25.73 -3.75 -2.30
C LEU A 67 25.57 -5.07 -3.07
N LEU A 68 25.02 -5.03 -4.28
CA LEU A 68 24.92 -6.20 -5.17
C LEU A 68 26.30 -6.71 -5.62
N ASP A 69 27.29 -5.81 -5.76
CA ASP A 69 28.69 -6.18 -6.02
C ASP A 69 29.34 -6.81 -4.78
N ALA A 70 29.08 -6.28 -3.58
CA ALA A 70 29.57 -6.83 -2.31
C ALA A 70 29.00 -8.23 -2.01
N ALA A 71 27.73 -8.49 -2.32
CA ALA A 71 27.11 -9.81 -2.14
C ALA A 71 27.73 -10.89 -3.04
N GLY A 72 28.15 -10.51 -4.25
CA GLY A 72 28.76 -11.40 -5.24
C GLY A 72 27.78 -12.34 -5.94
N ALA A 73 28.32 -13.29 -6.70
CA ALA A 73 27.55 -14.16 -7.60
C ALA A 73 26.69 -15.25 -6.92
N ASN A 74 26.75 -15.38 -5.59
CA ASN A 74 25.95 -16.36 -4.84
C ASN A 74 24.49 -15.91 -4.66
N LEU A 75 24.24 -14.60 -4.64
CA LEU A 75 22.93 -14.03 -4.32
C LEU A 75 21.92 -14.39 -5.43
N LYS A 76 20.84 -15.07 -5.05
CA LYS A 76 19.79 -15.57 -5.95
C LYS A 76 18.41 -14.96 -5.68
N VAL A 77 18.19 -14.48 -4.46
CA VAL A 77 16.91 -13.91 -4.04
C VAL A 77 17.10 -12.78 -3.04
N ILE A 78 16.33 -11.70 -3.22
CA ILE A 78 16.14 -10.62 -2.27
C ILE A 78 14.67 -10.62 -1.89
N SER A 79 14.35 -10.74 -0.60
CA SER A 79 13.02 -10.57 -0.04
C SER A 79 12.98 -9.24 0.69
N THR A 80 12.10 -8.32 0.31
CA THR A 80 11.90 -7.07 1.06
C THR A 80 10.63 -7.15 1.89
N MET A 81 10.71 -6.77 3.17
CA MET A 81 9.57 -6.64 4.08
C MET A 81 8.86 -5.31 3.83
N SER A 82 8.43 -5.07 2.58
CA SER A 82 7.77 -3.84 2.12
C SER A 82 6.97 -4.07 0.83
N VAL A 83 5.97 -3.21 0.58
CA VAL A 83 5.29 -3.14 -0.74
C VAL A 83 6.09 -2.31 -1.74
N GLY A 84 6.63 -1.17 -1.31
CA GLY A 84 7.52 -0.38 -2.14
C GLY A 84 8.84 -1.09 -2.35
N VAL A 85 9.42 -0.87 -3.54
CA VAL A 85 10.65 -1.50 -4.07
C VAL A 85 11.64 -0.46 -4.60
N ASP A 86 11.40 0.81 -4.25
CA ASP A 86 12.14 2.00 -4.66
C ASP A 86 13.56 2.06 -4.06
N HIS A 87 13.79 1.37 -2.95
CA HIS A 87 15.10 1.13 -2.34
C HIS A 87 15.93 0.04 -3.05
N LEU A 88 15.35 -0.68 -4.02
CA LEU A 88 15.99 -1.77 -4.77
C LEU A 88 16.43 -1.30 -6.17
N ALA A 89 17.68 -1.54 -6.55
CA ALA A 89 18.17 -1.31 -7.91
C ALA A 89 17.67 -2.38 -8.90
N LEU A 90 16.35 -2.38 -9.17
CA LEU A 90 15.65 -3.43 -9.92
C LEU A 90 16.27 -3.77 -11.28
N ASP A 91 16.79 -2.79 -12.02
CA ASP A 91 17.47 -3.03 -13.31
C ASP A 91 18.78 -3.81 -13.15
N GLU A 92 19.57 -3.53 -12.11
CA GLU A 92 20.81 -4.26 -11.80
C GLU A 92 20.52 -5.66 -11.25
N ILE A 93 19.49 -5.78 -10.40
CA ILE A 93 18.99 -7.05 -9.88
C ILE A 93 18.54 -7.95 -11.03
N LYS A 94 17.76 -7.40 -11.98
CA LYS A 94 17.28 -8.10 -13.17
C LYS A 94 18.42 -8.53 -14.10
N LYS A 95 19.42 -7.68 -14.34
CA LYS A 95 20.63 -8.03 -15.13
C LYS A 95 21.39 -9.22 -14.52
N ARG A 96 21.38 -9.35 -13.19
CA ARG A 96 22.03 -10.45 -12.45
C ARG A 96 21.17 -11.71 -12.33
N GLY A 97 19.93 -11.70 -12.81
CA GLY A 97 19.00 -12.84 -12.69
C GLY A 97 18.52 -13.10 -11.25
N ILE A 98 18.63 -12.10 -10.37
CA ILE A 98 18.23 -12.21 -8.96
C ILE A 98 16.71 -12.05 -8.85
N ARG A 99 16.05 -12.95 -8.10
CA ARG A 99 14.60 -12.87 -7.85
C ARG A 99 14.30 -11.84 -6.75
N VAL A 100 13.17 -11.15 -6.86
CA VAL A 100 12.67 -10.22 -5.82
C VAL A 100 11.34 -10.71 -5.27
N GLY A 101 11.27 -10.91 -3.96
CA GLY A 101 10.04 -11.01 -3.17
C GLY A 101 9.74 -9.67 -2.50
N TYR A 102 8.46 -9.33 -2.39
CA TYR A 102 7.92 -8.14 -1.73
C TYR A 102 6.58 -8.51 -1.09
N THR A 103 5.99 -7.63 -0.26
CA THR A 103 4.82 -7.98 0.57
C THR A 103 3.50 -7.28 0.15
N PRO A 104 2.98 -7.50 -1.07
CA PRO A 104 1.68 -6.94 -1.49
C PRO A 104 0.54 -7.48 -0.63
N ASP A 105 -0.60 -6.78 -0.71
CA ASP A 105 -1.88 -7.14 -0.12
C ASP A 105 -1.93 -7.12 1.43
N VAL A 106 -0.99 -7.77 2.13
CA VAL A 106 -0.97 -7.99 3.60
C VAL A 106 -0.97 -6.72 4.47
N LEU A 107 -0.58 -5.57 3.93
CA LEU A 107 -0.57 -4.28 4.65
C LEU A 107 -1.56 -3.24 4.09
N THR A 108 -2.42 -3.64 3.15
CA THR A 108 -3.32 -2.72 2.42
C THR A 108 -4.29 -2.02 3.37
N ASP A 109 -5.00 -2.80 4.19
CA ASP A 109 -6.02 -2.26 5.09
C ASP A 109 -5.39 -1.42 6.21
N ALA A 110 -4.32 -1.90 6.85
CA ALA A 110 -3.57 -1.14 7.86
C ALA A 110 -3.05 0.21 7.32
N THR A 111 -2.56 0.25 6.07
CA THR A 111 -2.13 1.50 5.43
C THR A 111 -3.31 2.44 5.16
N ALA A 112 -4.46 1.91 4.74
CA ALA A 112 -5.66 2.69 4.48
C ALA A 112 -6.28 3.24 5.78
N GLU A 113 -6.34 2.43 6.84
CA GLU A 113 -6.77 2.83 8.19
C GLU A 113 -5.90 3.97 8.72
N LEU A 114 -4.57 3.88 8.58
CA LEU A 114 -3.67 4.96 8.97
C LEU A 114 -3.82 6.20 8.08
N ALA A 115 -4.01 6.05 6.77
CA ALA A 115 -4.24 7.18 5.87
C ALA A 115 -5.52 7.97 6.25
N VAL A 116 -6.61 7.26 6.57
CA VAL A 116 -7.86 7.87 7.05
C VAL A 116 -7.69 8.44 8.46
N SER A 117 -6.92 7.80 9.33
CA SER A 117 -6.59 8.32 10.67
C SER A 117 -5.77 9.62 10.60
N LEU A 118 -4.77 9.67 9.73
CA LEU A 118 -3.94 10.85 9.47
C LEU A 118 -4.76 11.98 8.82
N LEU A 119 -5.66 11.65 7.91
CA LEU A 119 -6.63 12.59 7.33
C LEU A 119 -7.54 13.20 8.40
N LEU A 120 -8.19 12.35 9.22
CA LEU A 120 -9.11 12.78 10.28
C LEU A 120 -8.42 13.59 11.37
N THR A 121 -7.27 13.14 11.86
CA THR A 121 -6.49 13.86 12.89
C THR A 121 -6.04 15.23 12.39
N THR A 122 -5.64 15.33 11.11
CA THR A 122 -5.23 16.59 10.48
C THR A 122 -6.44 17.51 10.26
N CYS A 123 -7.50 17.05 9.59
CA CYS A 123 -8.64 17.90 9.23
C CYS A 123 -9.47 18.34 10.44
N ARG A 124 -9.51 17.53 11.51
CA ARG A 124 -10.16 17.85 12.80
C ARG A 124 -9.21 18.43 13.84
N ARG A 125 -7.96 18.72 13.48
CA ARG A 125 -6.97 19.45 14.29
C ARG A 125 -6.67 18.78 15.65
N LEU A 126 -6.67 17.45 15.69
CA LEU A 126 -6.46 16.68 16.93
C LEU A 126 -5.10 16.96 17.62
N PRO A 127 -3.96 17.09 16.92
CA PRO A 127 -2.66 17.30 17.59
C PRO A 127 -2.61 18.58 18.42
N GLU A 128 -3.07 19.71 17.88
CA GLU A 128 -3.14 20.96 18.64
C GLU A 128 -4.24 20.92 19.72
N ALA A 129 -5.37 20.24 19.49
CA ALA A 129 -6.41 20.08 20.51
C ALA A 129 -5.94 19.27 21.73
N ILE A 130 -5.15 18.21 21.50
CA ILE A 130 -4.50 17.44 22.56
C ILE A 130 -3.51 18.32 23.34
N GLU A 131 -2.77 19.19 22.65
CA GLU A 131 -1.82 20.09 23.31
C GLU A 131 -2.51 21.16 24.17
N GLU A 132 -3.59 21.78 23.68
CA GLU A 132 -4.39 22.75 24.46
C GLU A 132 -5.04 22.14 25.71
N VAL A 133 -5.33 20.84 25.70
CA VAL A 133 -5.78 20.11 26.91
C VAL A 133 -4.62 19.89 27.88
N LYS A 134 -3.44 19.50 27.39
CA LYS A 134 -2.25 19.24 28.22
C LYS A 134 -1.63 20.49 28.83
N ASN A 135 -1.64 21.60 28.10
CA ASN A 135 -1.02 22.86 28.50
C ASN A 135 -1.94 23.77 29.34
N GLY A 136 -3.21 23.39 29.53
CA GLY A 136 -4.21 24.16 30.29
C GLY A 136 -4.94 25.26 29.50
N GLY A 137 -4.75 25.37 28.18
CA GLY A 137 -5.46 26.30 27.31
C GLY A 137 -6.96 26.00 27.15
N TRP A 138 -7.37 24.76 27.41
CA TRP A 138 -8.79 24.38 27.45
C TRP A 138 -9.49 24.91 28.71
N THR A 139 -10.08 26.11 28.59
CA THR A 139 -10.82 26.76 29.69
C THR A 139 -12.32 26.48 29.72
N SER A 140 -12.94 26.23 28.56
CA SER A 140 -14.37 25.95 28.41
C SER A 140 -14.68 25.49 26.98
N TRP A 141 -15.91 25.03 26.72
CA TRP A 141 -16.43 24.90 25.36
C TRP A 141 -16.59 26.28 24.71
N LYS A 142 -16.17 26.41 23.44
CA LYS A 142 -16.14 27.67 22.70
C LYS A 142 -16.63 27.41 21.27
N PRO A 143 -17.66 28.12 20.76
CA PRO A 143 -18.36 27.75 19.52
C PRO A 143 -17.52 27.87 18.23
N LEU A 144 -16.44 28.66 18.25
CA LEU A 144 -15.56 28.90 17.08
C LEU A 144 -14.12 28.40 17.30
N TRP A 145 -13.87 27.66 18.39
CA TRP A 145 -12.52 27.23 18.75
C TRP A 145 -12.20 25.87 18.14
N MET A 146 -11.04 25.76 17.50
CA MET A 146 -10.53 24.52 16.87
C MET A 146 -11.47 23.90 15.83
N CYS A 147 -12.33 24.73 15.20
CA CYS A 147 -13.10 24.30 14.04
C CYS A 147 -12.15 23.78 12.95
N GLY A 148 -12.51 22.64 12.38
CA GLY A 148 -11.79 21.94 11.32
C GLY A 148 -12.72 21.63 10.14
N TYR A 149 -12.23 20.81 9.21
CA TYR A 149 -12.91 20.51 7.94
C TYR A 149 -13.61 19.15 8.01
N GLY A 150 -14.88 19.10 7.59
CA GLY A 150 -15.69 17.88 7.56
C GLY A 150 -15.59 17.12 6.24
N LEU A 151 -15.72 15.79 6.28
CA LEU A 151 -15.72 14.93 5.09
C LEU A 151 -17.09 14.83 4.40
N THR A 152 -18.17 15.10 5.12
CA THR A 152 -19.53 15.07 4.59
C THR A 152 -19.69 16.14 3.51
N GLN A 153 -20.26 15.75 2.36
CA GLN A 153 -20.40 16.58 1.15
C GLN A 153 -19.08 17.08 0.52
N SER A 154 -17.94 16.49 0.89
CA SER A 154 -16.63 16.87 0.33
C SER A 154 -16.29 16.12 -0.98
N THR A 155 -15.32 16.67 -1.71
CA THR A 155 -14.62 15.99 -2.81
C THR A 155 -13.26 15.47 -2.34
N VAL A 156 -12.99 14.18 -2.50
CA VAL A 156 -11.70 13.54 -2.14
C VAL A 156 -10.95 13.12 -3.40
N GLY A 157 -9.71 13.59 -3.57
CA GLY A 157 -8.82 13.23 -4.67
C GLY A 157 -7.74 12.23 -4.24
N ILE A 158 -7.65 11.09 -4.92
CA ILE A 158 -6.66 10.04 -4.65
C ILE A 158 -5.60 10.00 -5.76
N ILE A 159 -4.36 10.32 -5.42
CA ILE A 159 -3.22 10.18 -6.33
C ILE A 159 -2.71 8.75 -6.25
N GLY A 160 -3.12 7.91 -7.23
CA GLY A 160 -2.79 6.49 -7.32
C GLY A 160 -3.88 5.56 -6.79
N LEU A 161 -4.88 5.25 -7.61
CA LEU A 161 -5.94 4.26 -7.31
C LEU A 161 -5.45 2.79 -7.42
N GLY A 162 -4.33 2.47 -6.76
CA GLY A 162 -3.91 1.10 -6.52
C GLY A 162 -4.66 0.46 -5.34
N ARG A 163 -4.22 -0.71 -4.88
CA ARG A 163 -4.80 -1.45 -3.74
C ARG A 163 -5.11 -0.55 -2.53
N ILE A 164 -4.10 0.19 -2.07
CA ILE A 164 -4.21 1.11 -0.93
C ILE A 164 -5.19 2.26 -1.24
N GLY A 165 -5.11 2.87 -2.44
CA GLY A 165 -6.04 3.91 -2.85
C GLY A 165 -7.51 3.45 -2.90
N GLN A 166 -7.76 2.20 -3.33
CA GLN A 166 -9.09 1.59 -3.34
C GLN A 166 -9.59 1.30 -1.92
N ALA A 167 -8.73 0.79 -1.03
CA ALA A 167 -9.06 0.61 0.38
C ALA A 167 -9.38 1.96 1.07
N ILE A 168 -8.60 3.02 0.79
CA ILE A 168 -8.88 4.38 1.27
C ILE A 168 -10.24 4.87 0.77
N ALA A 169 -10.56 4.71 -0.52
CA ALA A 169 -11.86 5.07 -1.07
C ALA A 169 -13.02 4.32 -0.37
N ARG A 170 -12.83 3.02 -0.08
CA ARG A 170 -13.79 2.19 0.66
C ARG A 170 -14.00 2.67 2.08
N CYS A 171 -12.93 2.98 2.80
CA CYS A 171 -12.98 3.51 4.16
C CYS A 171 -13.63 4.91 4.22
N LEU A 172 -13.47 5.75 3.18
CA LEU A 172 -14.00 7.11 3.16
C LEU A 172 -15.47 7.21 2.70
N LYS A 173 -15.97 6.25 1.91
CA LYS A 173 -17.37 6.18 1.47
C LYS A 173 -18.41 6.39 2.59
N PRO A 174 -18.34 5.74 3.77
CA PRO A 174 -19.30 5.94 4.87
C PRO A 174 -19.23 7.32 5.55
N PHE A 175 -18.22 8.16 5.30
CA PHE A 175 -18.13 9.52 5.86
C PHE A 175 -19.00 10.55 5.11
N GLY A 176 -19.72 10.13 4.07
CA GLY A 176 -20.62 10.99 3.29
C GLY A 176 -19.89 11.86 2.27
N VAL A 177 -18.74 11.40 1.76
CA VAL A 177 -18.01 12.02 0.64
C VAL A 177 -18.93 12.07 -0.59
N GLN A 178 -19.01 13.23 -1.25
CA GLN A 178 -19.90 13.45 -2.40
C GLN A 178 -19.28 12.98 -3.72
N ARG A 179 -17.98 13.24 -3.91
CA ARG A 179 -17.23 12.89 -5.12
C ARG A 179 -15.87 12.29 -4.77
N LEU A 180 -15.50 11.24 -5.48
CA LEU A 180 -14.18 10.63 -5.43
C LEU A 180 -13.50 10.86 -6.79
N LEU A 181 -12.38 11.58 -6.78
CA LEU A 181 -11.55 11.81 -7.94
C LEU A 181 -10.29 10.95 -7.82
N TYR A 182 -9.73 10.49 -8.94
CA TYR A 182 -8.40 9.87 -8.91
C TYR A 182 -7.57 10.21 -10.15
N THR A 183 -6.26 10.15 -9.97
CA THR A 183 -5.29 10.25 -11.05
C THR A 183 -4.25 9.13 -10.98
N GLY A 184 -3.55 8.89 -12.08
CA GLY A 184 -2.60 7.81 -12.23
C GLY A 184 -2.19 7.60 -13.69
N ARG A 185 -1.39 6.56 -13.95
CA ARG A 185 -0.84 6.27 -15.28
C ARG A 185 -1.89 5.95 -16.35
N GLN A 186 -3.02 5.39 -15.96
CA GLN A 186 -4.14 5.00 -16.83
C GLN A 186 -5.43 4.89 -16.00
N PRO A 187 -6.62 5.05 -16.63
CA PRO A 187 -7.89 4.75 -15.97
C PRO A 187 -7.98 3.30 -15.47
N ARG A 188 -8.77 3.11 -14.42
CA ARG A 188 -9.09 1.83 -13.78
C ARG A 188 -10.62 1.73 -13.60
N PRO A 189 -11.39 1.60 -14.70
CA PRO A 189 -12.85 1.72 -14.63
C PRO A 189 -13.49 0.63 -13.76
N GLN A 190 -12.96 -0.60 -13.79
CA GLN A 190 -13.47 -1.72 -12.98
C GLN A 190 -13.26 -1.47 -11.48
N GLU A 191 -12.07 -1.01 -11.09
CA GLU A 191 -11.77 -0.74 -9.68
C GLU A 191 -12.37 0.59 -9.18
N ALA A 192 -12.71 1.50 -10.09
CA ALA A 192 -13.37 2.76 -9.78
C ALA A 192 -14.89 2.63 -9.61
N GLU A 193 -15.53 1.63 -10.23
CA GLU A 193 -16.98 1.42 -10.24
C GLU A 193 -17.57 1.26 -8.83
N GLU A 194 -16.89 0.54 -7.92
CA GLU A 194 -17.30 0.35 -6.52
C GLU A 194 -17.54 1.70 -5.79
N PHE A 195 -16.79 2.73 -6.17
CA PHE A 195 -16.75 4.04 -5.52
C PHE A 195 -17.31 5.17 -6.38
N GLN A 196 -17.73 4.86 -7.63
CA GLN A 196 -18.09 5.84 -8.66
C GLN A 196 -16.97 6.89 -8.87
N ALA A 197 -15.71 6.46 -8.79
CA ALA A 197 -14.58 7.38 -8.82
C ALA A 197 -14.27 7.89 -10.25
N GLU A 198 -14.08 9.21 -10.39
CA GLU A 198 -13.83 9.87 -11.67
C GLU A 198 -12.32 9.93 -11.97
N PHE A 199 -11.89 9.45 -13.15
CA PHE A 199 -10.49 9.60 -13.57
C PHE A 199 -10.26 11.00 -14.16
N VAL A 200 -9.35 11.75 -13.56
CA VAL A 200 -9.09 13.16 -13.91
C VAL A 200 -7.59 13.46 -14.04
N SER A 201 -7.25 14.61 -14.62
CA SER A 201 -5.87 15.09 -14.63
C SER A 201 -5.41 15.48 -13.22
N THR A 202 -4.10 15.46 -12.96
CA THR A 202 -3.54 15.90 -11.67
C THR A 202 -3.90 17.36 -11.34
N GLN A 203 -3.99 18.22 -12.36
CA GLN A 203 -4.39 19.63 -12.24
C GLN A 203 -5.85 19.76 -11.79
N GLN A 204 -6.75 19.02 -12.45
CA GLN A 204 -8.17 19.00 -12.10
C GLN A 204 -8.40 18.39 -10.70
N LEU A 205 -7.67 17.33 -10.35
CA LEU A 205 -7.70 16.75 -9.01
C LEU A 205 -7.29 17.77 -7.94
N ALA A 206 -6.23 18.53 -8.16
CA ALA A 206 -5.79 19.58 -7.24
C ALA A 206 -6.86 20.67 -7.06
N ALA A 207 -7.44 21.16 -8.16
CA ALA A 207 -8.43 22.24 -8.14
C ALA A 207 -9.79 21.83 -7.52
N GLU A 208 -10.26 20.62 -7.78
CA GLU A 208 -11.60 20.19 -7.36
C GLU A 208 -11.65 19.53 -5.98
N SER A 209 -10.54 19.04 -5.43
CA SER A 209 -10.54 18.29 -4.17
C SER A 209 -10.49 19.17 -2.92
N ASP A 210 -11.28 18.83 -1.90
CA ASP A 210 -11.18 19.35 -0.53
C ASP A 210 -10.18 18.55 0.30
N PHE A 211 -9.97 17.28 -0.06
CA PHE A 211 -9.03 16.38 0.59
C PHE A 211 -8.21 15.66 -0.48
N ILE A 212 -6.88 15.69 -0.39
CA ILE A 212 -6.00 14.99 -1.33
C ILE A 212 -5.20 13.94 -0.57
N VAL A 213 -5.24 12.69 -1.03
CA VAL A 213 -4.48 11.58 -0.43
C VAL A 213 -3.56 10.96 -1.47
N VAL A 214 -2.26 10.92 -1.15
CA VAL A 214 -1.22 10.39 -2.04
C VAL A 214 -0.87 8.95 -1.67
N ALA A 215 -1.23 8.03 -2.57
CA ALA A 215 -1.09 6.58 -2.41
C ALA A 215 -0.36 5.91 -3.61
N CYS A 216 0.40 6.70 -4.37
CA CYS A 216 1.15 6.24 -5.54
C CYS A 216 2.51 5.63 -5.17
N SER A 217 3.16 4.93 -6.11
CA SER A 217 4.55 4.50 -5.94
C SER A 217 5.53 5.62 -6.32
N LEU A 218 6.68 5.69 -5.65
CA LEU A 218 7.78 6.55 -6.07
C LEU A 218 8.42 6.03 -7.36
N THR A 219 8.51 6.91 -8.35
CA THR A 219 9.05 6.68 -9.69
C THR A 219 9.63 7.99 -10.22
N PRO A 220 10.41 7.99 -11.31
CA PRO A 220 10.86 9.24 -11.94
C PRO A 220 9.71 10.19 -12.35
N ALA A 221 8.50 9.67 -12.60
CA ALA A 221 7.33 10.45 -12.98
C ALA A 221 6.48 10.94 -11.78
N THR A 222 6.74 10.43 -10.57
CA THR A 222 6.03 10.82 -9.33
C THR A 222 6.92 11.55 -8.33
N ARG A 223 8.24 11.56 -8.53
CA ARG A 223 9.20 12.35 -7.76
C ARG A 223 8.91 13.85 -7.93
N GLY A 224 8.72 14.58 -6.84
CA GLY A 224 8.37 16.00 -6.86
C GLY A 224 7.04 16.32 -7.57
N LEU A 225 6.11 15.36 -7.65
CA LEU A 225 4.78 15.55 -8.27
C LEU A 225 3.95 16.60 -7.53
N CYS A 226 4.04 16.61 -6.20
CA CYS A 226 3.38 17.59 -5.34
C CYS A 226 4.39 18.70 -5.01
N ASN A 227 4.54 19.63 -5.94
CA ASN A 227 5.40 20.81 -5.87
C ASN A 227 4.59 22.10 -5.73
N LYS A 228 5.25 23.26 -5.80
CA LYS A 228 4.64 24.60 -5.77
C LYS A 228 3.42 24.74 -6.67
N ASP A 229 3.53 24.36 -7.94
CA ASP A 229 2.46 24.53 -8.93
C ASP A 229 1.26 23.64 -8.59
N PHE A 230 1.50 22.45 -8.04
CA PHE A 230 0.44 21.58 -7.51
C PHE A 230 -0.26 22.24 -6.31
N PHE A 231 0.48 22.74 -5.31
CA PHE A 231 -0.10 23.39 -4.13
C PHE A 231 -0.80 24.72 -4.46
N GLN A 232 -0.37 25.44 -5.49
CA GLN A 232 -1.04 26.65 -5.99
C GLN A 232 -2.43 26.35 -6.60
N GLN A 233 -2.61 25.17 -7.18
CA GLN A 233 -3.90 24.74 -7.74
C GLN A 233 -4.87 24.21 -6.67
N MET A 234 -4.37 23.82 -5.50
CA MET A 234 -5.23 23.35 -4.39
C MET A 234 -6.12 24.47 -3.83
N LYS A 235 -7.31 24.09 -3.35
CA LYS A 235 -8.18 24.99 -2.60
C LYS A 235 -7.49 25.44 -1.30
N LYS A 236 -7.71 26.69 -0.90
CA LYS A 236 -7.21 27.22 0.39
C LYS A 236 -7.73 26.46 1.62
N THR A 237 -8.89 25.82 1.50
CA THR A 237 -9.50 24.96 2.52
C THR A 237 -9.05 23.51 2.44
N ALA A 238 -8.24 23.13 1.44
CA ALA A 238 -7.90 21.74 1.22
C ALA A 238 -6.90 21.20 2.24
N VAL A 239 -7.06 19.94 2.60
CA VAL A 239 -6.11 19.19 3.44
C VAL A 239 -5.37 18.16 2.59
N PHE A 240 -4.05 18.19 2.65
CA PHE A 240 -3.15 17.29 1.93
C PHE A 240 -2.71 16.13 2.82
N VAL A 241 -2.64 14.89 2.32
CA VAL A 241 -2.15 13.72 3.07
C VAL A 241 -1.20 12.90 2.22
N ASN A 242 -0.01 12.60 2.74
CA ASN A 242 0.96 11.72 2.08
C ASN A 242 1.28 10.49 2.93
N ILE A 243 0.98 9.30 2.37
CA ILE A 243 1.31 7.97 2.91
C ILE A 243 2.12 7.13 1.92
N SER A 244 2.71 7.77 0.89
CA SER A 244 3.42 7.10 -0.21
C SER A 244 4.94 7.04 0.02
N ARG A 245 5.65 8.11 -0.38
CA ARG A 245 7.06 8.40 -0.07
C ARG A 245 7.23 9.90 0.10
N GLY A 246 8.21 10.32 0.92
CA GLY A 246 8.54 11.74 1.07
C GLY A 246 8.92 12.39 -0.25
N GLU A 247 9.76 11.73 -1.07
CA GLU A 247 10.25 12.25 -2.35
C GLU A 247 9.18 12.47 -3.45
N VAL A 248 7.91 12.10 -3.21
CA VAL A 248 6.78 12.47 -4.07
C VAL A 248 6.37 13.94 -3.87
N VAL A 249 6.73 14.51 -2.73
CA VAL A 249 6.40 15.87 -2.29
C VAL A 249 7.67 16.71 -2.22
N ASP A 250 7.61 17.92 -2.75
CA ASP A 250 8.60 18.94 -2.42
C ASP A 250 8.26 19.51 -1.04
N GLN A 251 9.11 19.23 -0.05
CA GLN A 251 8.86 19.60 1.35
C GLN A 251 9.05 21.10 1.61
N ASP A 252 9.88 21.78 0.83
CA ASP A 252 10.11 23.22 0.97
C ASP A 252 8.91 23.97 0.39
N ASP A 253 8.42 23.58 -0.78
CA ASP A 253 7.17 24.08 -1.34
C ASP A 253 5.95 23.79 -0.44
N LEU A 254 5.89 22.59 0.15
CA LEU A 254 4.84 22.26 1.13
C LEU A 254 4.91 23.16 2.36
N TYR A 255 6.11 23.41 2.90
CA TYR A 255 6.29 24.35 4.01
C TYR A 255 5.79 25.74 3.65
N GLN A 256 6.16 26.26 2.47
CA GLN A 256 5.69 27.57 2.00
C GLN A 256 4.17 27.59 1.80
N ALA A 257 3.57 26.54 1.26
CA ALA A 257 2.12 26.44 1.06
C ALA A 257 1.35 26.45 2.39
N LEU A 258 1.87 25.76 3.42
CA LEU A 258 1.28 25.74 4.76
C LEU A 258 1.50 27.06 5.53
N ALA A 259 2.69 27.64 5.45
CA ALA A 259 3.05 28.87 6.15
C ALA A 259 2.35 30.12 5.57
N SER A 260 2.09 30.14 4.26
CA SER A 260 1.34 31.20 3.58
C SER A 260 -0.18 31.05 3.63
N GLY A 261 -0.70 29.90 4.11
CA GLY A 261 -2.13 29.59 4.08
C GLY A 261 -2.68 29.35 2.66
N GLN A 262 -1.83 28.90 1.73
CA GLN A 262 -2.23 28.47 0.39
C GLN A 262 -3.04 27.16 0.45
N ILE A 263 -2.77 26.30 1.43
CA ILE A 263 -3.58 25.13 1.80
C ILE A 263 -3.84 25.14 3.31
N ALA A 264 -4.90 24.46 3.76
CA ALA A 264 -5.32 24.55 5.15
C ALA A 264 -4.38 23.78 6.09
N ALA A 265 -4.07 22.53 5.76
CA ALA A 265 -3.26 21.65 6.58
C ALA A 265 -2.65 20.50 5.76
N ALA A 266 -1.62 19.85 6.32
CA ALA A 266 -1.04 18.64 5.76
C ALA A 266 -0.79 17.55 6.81
N GLY A 267 -1.06 16.30 6.44
CA GLY A 267 -0.76 15.09 7.19
C GLY A 267 0.35 14.30 6.52
N LEU A 268 1.49 14.10 7.18
CA LEU A 268 2.61 13.32 6.65
C LEU A 268 2.91 12.11 7.53
N ASP A 269 2.94 10.92 6.93
CA ASP A 269 3.56 9.72 7.53
C ASP A 269 4.99 9.48 7.03
N VAL A 270 5.25 9.94 5.80
CA VAL A 270 6.52 9.78 5.06
C VAL A 270 7.18 11.13 4.81
N THR A 271 8.51 11.18 4.85
CA THR A 271 9.31 12.41 4.79
C THR A 271 10.64 12.21 4.05
N THR A 272 11.45 13.25 3.91
CA THR A 272 12.78 13.18 3.29
C THR A 272 13.75 14.14 4.01
N PRO A 273 14.85 13.66 4.61
CA PRO A 273 15.18 12.27 4.87
C PRO A 273 14.24 11.64 5.93
N GLU A 274 14.32 10.33 6.11
CA GLU A 274 13.73 9.60 7.24
C GLU A 274 14.87 9.08 8.15
N PRO A 275 14.89 9.41 9.46
CA PRO A 275 13.97 10.30 10.17
C PRO A 275 14.13 11.78 9.76
N LEU A 276 13.03 12.54 9.80
CA LEU A 276 13.06 13.99 9.59
C LEU A 276 13.86 14.67 10.72
N PRO A 277 14.79 15.59 10.43
CA PRO A 277 15.55 16.30 11.47
C PRO A 277 14.62 17.06 12.44
N THR A 278 14.92 17.00 13.74
CA THR A 278 14.09 17.63 14.80
C THR A 278 14.04 19.16 14.73
N ASN A 279 14.96 19.78 13.99
CA ASN A 279 15.00 21.22 13.70
C ASN A 279 14.34 21.60 12.36
N HIS A 280 13.70 20.66 11.65
CA HIS A 280 13.14 20.91 10.32
C HIS A 280 11.94 21.89 10.39
N PRO A 281 11.83 22.91 9.50
CA PRO A 281 10.80 23.94 9.58
C PRO A 281 9.35 23.42 9.62
N LEU A 282 9.05 22.31 8.93
CA LEU A 282 7.73 21.65 9.01
C LEU A 282 7.28 21.32 10.45
N LEU A 283 8.22 21.08 11.38
CA LEU A 283 7.91 20.78 12.79
C LEU A 283 7.42 22.00 13.58
N THR A 284 7.65 23.22 13.11
CA THR A 284 7.14 24.44 13.79
C THR A 284 5.70 24.78 13.44
N LEU A 285 5.10 24.10 12.45
CA LEU A 285 3.77 24.41 11.91
C LEU A 285 2.67 23.60 12.63
N LYS A 286 1.72 24.30 13.27
CA LYS A 286 0.56 23.69 13.95
C LYS A 286 -0.40 22.97 13.00
N ASN A 287 -0.53 23.44 11.76
CA ASN A 287 -1.35 22.82 10.71
C ASN A 287 -0.63 21.70 9.92
N CYS A 288 0.51 21.22 10.41
CA CYS A 288 1.21 20.07 9.85
C CYS A 288 1.14 18.88 10.83
N GLY A 289 0.10 18.06 10.68
CA GLY A 289 -0.06 16.78 11.37
C GLY A 289 1.02 15.80 10.90
N LYS A 290 1.65 15.09 11.84
CA LYS A 290 2.73 14.16 11.53
C LYS A 290 2.54 12.87 12.33
N CYS A 291 2.68 11.74 11.64
CA CYS A 291 2.86 10.44 12.26
C CYS A 291 4.28 9.97 11.93
N PRO A 292 5.08 9.48 12.90
CA PRO A 292 6.41 8.95 12.61
C PRO A 292 6.27 7.53 12.01
N PHE A 293 6.11 7.46 10.69
CA PHE A 293 6.15 6.24 9.87
C PHE A 293 5.44 5.03 10.51
N LEU A 294 4.14 5.15 10.76
CA LEU A 294 3.37 4.12 11.47
C LEU A 294 2.73 3.07 10.54
N ILE A 295 2.85 3.20 9.21
CA ILE A 295 2.22 2.33 8.20
C ILE A 295 2.46 0.83 8.46
N THR A 296 3.67 0.46 8.88
CA THR A 296 4.04 -0.94 9.17
C THR A 296 4.01 -1.30 10.65
N SER A 297 3.67 -0.35 11.53
CA SER A 297 3.78 -0.49 12.98
C SER A 297 2.52 -1.09 13.63
N VAL A 298 1.68 -1.76 12.83
CA VAL A 298 0.50 -2.48 13.29
C VAL A 298 0.88 -3.93 13.60
N LEU A 299 0.84 -4.30 14.88
CA LEU A 299 0.78 -5.70 15.31
C LEU A 299 -0.55 -6.29 14.83
N LEU A 300 -0.54 -6.92 13.64
CA LEU A 300 -1.69 -7.67 13.12
C LEU A 300 -2.10 -8.71 14.16
N ARG A 301 -3.40 -8.73 14.52
CA ARG A 301 -3.92 -9.62 15.57
C ARG A 301 -3.57 -11.08 15.24
N PRO A 302 -3.21 -11.93 16.22
CA PRO A 302 -3.04 -13.36 16.00
C PRO A 302 -4.30 -13.94 15.31
N GLY A 303 -4.12 -14.51 14.12
CA GLY A 303 -5.23 -14.97 13.26
C GLY A 303 -5.50 -14.11 12.01
N HIS A 304 -5.14 -12.83 11.98
CA HIS A 304 -5.15 -12.00 10.77
C HIS A 304 -3.82 -12.03 9.98
N GLN A 305 -2.87 -12.87 10.40
CA GLN A 305 -1.69 -13.21 9.61
C GLN A 305 -2.04 -14.11 8.42
N HIS A 306 -2.79 -13.59 7.44
CA HIS A 306 -2.93 -14.22 6.12
C HIS A 306 -1.67 -14.06 5.26
N CYS A 307 -0.50 -14.34 5.85
CA CYS A 307 0.61 -14.93 5.09
C CYS A 307 0.29 -16.39 4.66
N GLN A 308 -0.75 -17.00 5.24
CA GLN A 308 -1.18 -18.37 4.93
C GLN A 308 -2.72 -18.51 4.96
N SER A 309 -3.38 -18.42 3.80
CA SER A 309 -4.63 -19.15 3.48
C SER A 309 -5.06 -18.94 2.00
N PRO A 310 -5.74 -19.90 1.37
CA PRO A 310 -5.94 -19.91 -0.08
C PRO A 310 -7.25 -19.24 -0.52
N ALA A 311 -7.21 -18.51 -1.64
CA ALA A 311 -8.39 -18.22 -2.45
C ALA A 311 -8.47 -19.24 -3.61
N PRO A 312 -9.64 -19.87 -3.87
CA PRO A 312 -9.77 -20.80 -4.99
C PRO A 312 -9.94 -20.03 -6.30
N ALA A 313 -9.13 -20.37 -7.31
CA ALA A 313 -9.25 -19.83 -8.66
C ALA A 313 -9.28 -20.98 -9.68
N GLU A 314 -10.48 -21.36 -10.12
CA GLU A 314 -10.64 -22.22 -11.29
C GLU A 314 -10.45 -21.37 -12.57
N GLY A 315 -9.46 -21.69 -13.38
CA GLY A 315 -9.21 -21.00 -14.65
C GLY A 315 -7.87 -21.39 -15.29
N PRO A 316 -7.84 -21.85 -16.55
CA PRO A 316 -6.61 -22.34 -17.17
C PRO A 316 -5.80 -21.21 -17.83
N GLY A 317 -4.83 -20.62 -17.11
CA GLY A 317 -3.84 -19.73 -17.72
C GLY A 317 -2.94 -18.97 -16.74
N LEU A 318 -1.63 -19.14 -16.88
CA LEU A 318 -0.52 -18.46 -16.15
C LEU A 318 -0.50 -18.65 -14.63
N GLN A 319 0.35 -19.56 -14.18
CA GLN A 319 0.61 -19.84 -12.77
C GLN A 319 1.60 -18.85 -12.14
N PHE A 320 1.22 -18.26 -11.01
CA PHE A 320 2.13 -17.63 -10.04
C PHE A 320 1.86 -18.27 -8.68
N PHE A 321 2.89 -18.80 -8.01
CA PHE A 321 2.74 -19.58 -6.77
C PHE A 321 3.23 -18.83 -5.52
N PRO A 322 2.54 -18.94 -4.36
CA PRO A 322 2.88 -18.24 -3.12
C PRO A 322 4.00 -18.93 -2.32
N ALA A 323 4.57 -18.19 -1.36
CA ALA A 323 5.83 -18.50 -0.67
C ALA A 323 5.75 -19.57 0.45
N ALA A 324 5.09 -20.70 0.19
CA ALA A 324 4.95 -21.80 1.16
C ALA A 324 5.17 -23.20 0.55
N GLU A 325 6.06 -23.32 -0.45
CA GLU A 325 6.65 -24.61 -0.85
C GLU A 325 8.11 -24.45 -1.35
N PRO A 326 8.91 -25.54 -1.33
CA PRO A 326 10.34 -25.52 -1.67
C PRO A 326 10.61 -25.34 -3.18
N TYR A 327 10.54 -24.09 -3.66
CA TYR A 327 10.67 -23.75 -5.08
C TYR A 327 12.12 -23.75 -5.62
N TRP A 328 12.75 -24.94 -5.69
CA TRP A 328 14.08 -25.18 -6.28
C TRP A 328 14.05 -26.06 -7.53
N ARG A 329 13.26 -25.67 -8.54
CA ARG A 329 13.42 -26.22 -9.89
C ARG A 329 13.47 -25.11 -10.95
N VAL A 330 14.43 -25.28 -11.86
CA VAL A 330 14.73 -24.37 -12.96
C VAL A 330 13.95 -24.81 -14.19
N GLU A 331 13.28 -23.88 -14.85
CA GLU A 331 13.03 -23.99 -16.30
C GLU A 331 13.50 -22.72 -17.00
N SER A 332 14.16 -22.93 -18.13
CA SER A 332 14.83 -21.90 -18.92
C SER A 332 13.96 -21.43 -20.08
N SER A 333 13.58 -20.15 -20.05
CA SER A 333 13.25 -19.26 -21.18
C SER A 333 12.25 -19.76 -22.27
N PRO A 334 11.05 -19.16 -22.39
CA PRO A 334 10.10 -19.46 -23.46
C PRO A 334 10.44 -18.71 -24.77
N TRP A 335 11.49 -19.11 -25.49
CA TRP A 335 11.74 -18.62 -26.85
C TRP A 335 11.98 -19.70 -27.93
N GLU A 336 12.30 -20.94 -27.57
CA GLU A 336 12.60 -22.00 -28.56
C GLU A 336 11.41 -22.94 -28.91
N ALA A 337 10.29 -22.86 -28.17
CA ALA A 337 9.13 -23.74 -28.33
C ALA A 337 8.22 -23.46 -29.57
N ARG A 338 8.74 -22.82 -30.63
CA ARG A 338 7.97 -22.47 -31.86
C ARG A 338 8.42 -23.17 -33.15
N LYS A 339 9.24 -24.22 -33.07
CA LYS A 339 9.62 -25.06 -34.24
C LYS A 339 9.13 -26.52 -34.21
N GLY A 340 8.38 -26.94 -33.18
CA GLY A 340 7.94 -28.34 -33.03
C GLY A 340 6.50 -28.67 -33.43
N ALA A 341 5.67 -27.70 -33.84
CA ALA A 341 4.21 -27.85 -33.95
C ALA A 341 3.68 -27.64 -35.38
N ALA A 342 4.30 -28.28 -36.38
CA ALA A 342 3.89 -28.17 -37.80
C ALA A 342 3.68 -29.53 -38.52
N GLU A 343 3.90 -30.68 -37.87
CA GLU A 343 3.93 -32.00 -38.54
C GLU A 343 2.95 -33.07 -38.02
N SER A 344 2.05 -32.76 -37.08
CA SER A 344 1.11 -33.74 -36.49
C SER A 344 -0.38 -33.47 -36.76
N ALA A 345 -0.71 -32.83 -37.89
CA ALA A 345 -2.09 -32.53 -38.28
C ALA A 345 -2.47 -33.06 -39.68
N ARG A 346 -2.42 -34.39 -39.87
CA ARG A 346 -3.13 -35.07 -40.97
C ARG A 346 -3.74 -36.40 -40.49
N PHE A 347 -4.91 -36.71 -41.07
CA PHE A 347 -5.76 -37.91 -40.88
C PHE A 347 -6.62 -37.99 -39.60
N GLY A 348 -7.95 -38.19 -39.78
CA GLY A 348 -8.86 -38.67 -38.72
C GLY A 348 -10.22 -37.95 -38.57
N ARG A 349 -11.20 -38.29 -39.40
CA ARG A 349 -12.66 -38.06 -39.21
C ARG A 349 -13.41 -39.33 -39.72
N PRO A 350 -14.70 -39.55 -39.45
CA PRO A 350 -15.45 -39.38 -38.19
C PRO A 350 -16.45 -40.55 -37.93
N THR A 351 -17.12 -40.62 -36.77
CA THR A 351 -18.38 -41.40 -36.60
C THR A 351 -19.43 -40.68 -35.74
N ARG A 352 -20.71 -41.07 -35.90
CA ARG A 352 -21.93 -40.40 -35.38
C ARG A 352 -22.76 -41.30 -34.46
N SER A 353 -23.42 -40.71 -33.45
CA SER A 353 -24.83 -40.93 -33.04
C SER A 353 -25.21 -39.86 -31.99
N LYS A 354 -26.25 -39.02 -32.16
CA LYS A 354 -27.68 -39.24 -31.82
C LYS A 354 -27.87 -39.83 -30.40
N THR A 355 -28.62 -39.20 -29.49
CA THR A 355 -30.09 -38.99 -29.56
C THR A 355 -30.55 -37.77 -28.72
N ALA A 356 -31.77 -37.26 -28.94
CA ALA A 356 -32.33 -36.10 -28.23
C ALA A 356 -33.76 -36.34 -27.72
N VAL A 357 -34.09 -35.83 -26.52
CA VAL A 357 -35.45 -35.59 -26.00
C VAL A 357 -35.46 -34.23 -25.26
N ARG A 358 -36.61 -33.79 -24.73
CA ARG A 358 -37.15 -32.45 -25.01
C ARG A 358 -38.30 -32.06 -24.06
N THR A 359 -38.40 -30.76 -23.70
CA THR A 359 -39.61 -30.06 -23.13
C THR A 359 -40.09 -30.52 -21.72
N THR A 360 -40.77 -29.74 -20.86
CA THR A 360 -41.62 -28.52 -21.04
C THR A 360 -41.74 -27.65 -19.75
N HIS A 361 -42.45 -26.50 -19.84
CA HIS A 361 -42.72 -25.45 -18.82
C HIS A 361 -43.60 -25.81 -17.60
N HIS A 362 -43.55 -24.99 -16.53
CA HIS A 362 -44.64 -24.17 -15.91
C HIS A 362 -44.05 -23.38 -14.69
N LEU A 363 -44.18 -22.05 -14.54
CA LEU A 363 -45.30 -21.16 -14.15
C LEU A 363 -45.70 -21.13 -12.65
N CYS A 364 -45.70 -19.92 -12.09
CA CYS A 364 -46.10 -19.46 -10.73
C CYS A 364 -47.66 -19.25 -10.67
N PRO A 365 -48.39 -18.72 -9.61
CA PRO A 365 -47.94 -17.98 -8.41
C PRO A 365 -48.82 -17.99 -7.10
N GLN A 366 -48.50 -17.06 -6.17
CA GLN A 366 -49.36 -16.30 -5.21
C GLN A 366 -49.83 -16.85 -3.84
N LEU A 367 -49.70 -15.96 -2.81
CA LEU A 367 -50.62 -15.50 -1.74
C LEU A 367 -49.76 -14.72 -0.69
N ARG A 368 -49.90 -13.43 -0.32
CA ARG A 368 -50.99 -12.66 0.37
C ARG A 368 -51.50 -13.34 1.66
N ASP A 369 -51.69 -12.66 2.80
CA ASP A 369 -52.23 -11.30 3.02
C ASP A 369 -52.05 -10.80 4.49
N LYS A 370 -52.05 -9.46 4.73
CA LYS A 370 -52.40 -8.72 6.00
C LYS A 370 -51.52 -8.97 7.28
N ALA A 371 -51.51 -8.13 8.34
CA ALA A 371 -52.41 -7.05 8.80
C ALA A 371 -51.70 -5.86 9.51
N GLN A 372 -52.48 -4.86 9.96
CA GLN A 372 -52.05 -3.55 10.50
C GLN A 372 -51.86 -3.52 12.03
N GLY A 373 -51.13 -2.52 12.55
CA GLY A 373 -51.15 -2.14 13.98
C GLY A 373 -50.29 -0.90 14.29
N LYS A 374 -50.90 0.19 14.78
CA LYS A 374 -50.20 1.41 15.26
C LYS A 374 -49.74 1.21 16.71
N HIS A 375 -48.65 1.87 17.12
CA HIS A 375 -48.62 2.65 18.37
C HIS A 375 -47.51 3.71 18.36
N GLU A 376 -47.72 4.77 19.13
CA GLU A 376 -46.87 5.96 19.24
C GLU A 376 -45.71 5.76 20.22
N GLY A 377 -44.65 6.57 20.10
CA GLY A 377 -43.58 6.64 21.09
C GLY A 377 -42.45 7.58 20.67
N LEU A 378 -42.39 8.78 21.27
CA LEU A 378 -41.28 9.70 21.07
C LEU A 378 -39.98 9.11 21.65
N MET A 379 -38.90 9.15 20.88
CA MET A 379 -37.52 9.04 21.38
C MET A 379 -36.69 10.17 20.78
N THR A 380 -36.48 11.22 21.57
CA THR A 380 -35.58 12.33 21.26
C THR A 380 -34.12 11.88 21.44
N ASN A 381 -33.51 11.33 20.41
CA ASN A 381 -32.07 11.04 20.41
C ASN A 381 -31.26 12.28 20.00
N ASN A 382 -31.07 13.20 20.96
CA ASN A 382 -29.92 14.11 20.93
C ASN A 382 -28.70 13.35 21.46
N CYS A 383 -27.86 12.85 20.55
CA CYS A 383 -26.50 12.45 20.90
C CYS A 383 -25.55 13.63 20.64
N TYR A 384 -24.70 13.91 21.63
CA TYR A 384 -23.66 14.94 21.59
C TYR A 384 -22.49 14.55 20.68
#